data_AF-A0A0H4XEP8-F1
#
_entry.id   AF-A0A0H4XEP8-F1
#
_cell.length_a   1.000
_cell.length_b   1.000
_cell.length_c   1.000
_cell.angle_alpha   90.00
_cell.angle_beta   90.00
_cell.angle_gamma   90.00
#
_symmetry.space_group_name_H-M   'P 1'
#
loop_
_entity.id
_entity.type
_entity.pdbx_description
1 polymer ?
#
loop_
_entity_poly.entity_id
_entity_poly.type
_entity_poly.pdbx_seq_one_letter_code
_entity_poly.pdbx_strand_id
1 'polypeptide(L)'
;MQKWYNAYQETLHVPFVISNPRLFPEPRKAELVTSHVDLMPTLLGLAGIDADATRRELARDHSEAQPLVGRDLSGLVLGQTPEQHAPIYFMTDDNVESGLQMTNNLTGQAFPAVIQPKHIETVITRLPELTGDTLWKYSCYSDNPRFFAGAVGNTDEVATARFIPREYECYDLSEDPLETRNRCSAVSGAPLPPDVRAALDQVLQEERMKKRLLPKSLNRNATTKGPLRD
;
A
#
# COMPACT_ATOMS: atom_id res chain seq x y z
N MET A 1 -9.54 -8.57 -18.54
CA MET A 1 -8.44 -8.49 -17.56
C MET A 1 -8.18 -7.04 -17.29
N GLN A 2 -8.41 -6.61 -16.05
CA GLN A 2 -8.47 -5.19 -15.73
C GLN A 2 -7.18 -4.79 -15.02
N LYS A 3 -6.25 -4.22 -15.81
CA LYS A 3 -4.87 -3.89 -15.41
C LYS A 3 -4.75 -3.07 -14.12
N TRP A 4 -5.83 -2.41 -13.69
CA TRP A 4 -5.84 -1.44 -12.60
C TRP A 4 -6.12 -2.04 -11.22
N TYR A 5 -6.62 -3.27 -11.14
CA TYR A 5 -7.06 -3.89 -9.87
C TYR A 5 -6.23 -5.13 -9.55
N ASN A 6 -4.93 -4.93 -9.32
CA ASN A 6 -4.03 -6.00 -8.90
C ASN A 6 -2.90 -5.46 -8.02
N ALA A 7 -2.26 -6.37 -7.30
CA ALA A 7 -1.07 -6.12 -6.50
C ALA A 7 0.13 -6.96 -6.98
N TYR A 8 0.20 -7.35 -8.26
CA TYR A 8 1.26 -8.23 -8.75
C TYR A 8 2.61 -7.53 -8.85
N GLN A 9 3.70 -8.27 -8.66
CA GLN A 9 5.08 -7.75 -8.73
C GLN A 9 5.38 -7.08 -10.07
N GLU A 10 4.85 -7.61 -11.18
CA GLU A 10 4.98 -7.00 -12.52
C GLU A 10 4.49 -5.53 -12.55
N THR A 11 3.51 -5.18 -11.71
CA THR A 11 2.94 -3.84 -11.62
C THR A 11 3.67 -2.97 -10.59
N LEU A 12 4.18 -3.57 -9.51
CA LEU A 12 4.67 -2.85 -8.32
C LEU A 12 6.20 -2.74 -8.24
N HIS A 13 6.91 -3.73 -8.78
CA HIS A 13 8.36 -3.83 -8.66
C HIS A 13 9.03 -2.96 -9.72
N VAL A 14 9.35 -1.74 -9.34
CA VAL A 14 10.00 -0.78 -10.23
C VAL A 14 11.49 -0.66 -9.92
N PRO A 15 12.33 -0.37 -10.93
CA PRO A 15 13.73 -0.04 -10.69
C PRO A 15 13.87 1.22 -9.84
N PHE A 16 14.77 1.19 -8.87
CA PHE A 16 15.15 2.36 -8.08
C PHE A 16 16.67 2.46 -8.00
N VAL A 17 17.21 3.58 -8.47
CA VAL A 17 18.65 3.84 -8.52
C VAL A 17 18.93 5.24 -7.98
N ILE A 18 19.85 5.33 -7.02
CA ILE A 18 20.37 6.59 -6.53
C ILE A 18 21.79 6.76 -7.08
N SER A 19 22.03 7.84 -7.80
CA SER A 19 23.35 8.14 -8.40
C SER A 19 23.88 9.48 -7.91
N ASN A 20 25.07 9.45 -7.33
CA ASN A 20 25.84 10.63 -6.97
C ASN A 20 27.33 10.26 -7.04
N PRO A 21 28.04 10.64 -8.11
CA PRO A 21 29.45 10.26 -8.30
C PRO A 21 30.39 10.74 -7.20
N ARG A 22 30.01 11.77 -6.41
CA ARG A 22 30.82 12.27 -5.29
C ARG A 22 30.59 11.47 -4.01
N LEU A 23 29.37 11.02 -3.77
CA LEU A 23 29.01 10.25 -2.57
C LEU A 23 29.18 8.74 -2.76
N PHE A 24 29.01 8.23 -3.98
CA PHE A 24 29.04 6.81 -4.32
C PHE A 24 30.11 6.57 -5.39
N PRO A 25 31.41 6.53 -5.01
CA PRO A 25 32.50 6.25 -5.95
C PRO A 25 32.44 4.81 -6.50
N GLU A 26 31.80 3.90 -5.77
CA GLU A 26 31.59 2.51 -6.16
C GLU A 26 30.10 2.15 -6.14
N PRO A 27 29.63 1.30 -7.06
CA PRO A 27 28.24 0.84 -7.06
C PRO A 27 27.98 -0.04 -5.83
N ARG A 28 26.77 0.09 -5.26
CA ARG A 28 26.28 -0.75 -4.17
C ARG A 28 24.88 -1.27 -4.51
N LYS A 29 24.57 -2.46 -4.02
CA LYS A 29 23.24 -3.08 -4.09
C LYS A 29 22.72 -3.28 -2.67
N ALA A 30 21.46 -3.00 -2.45
CA ALA A 30 20.74 -3.35 -1.23
C ALA A 30 19.60 -4.33 -1.57
N GLU A 31 19.32 -5.28 -0.69
CA GLU A 31 18.23 -6.25 -0.84
C GLU A 31 17.07 -5.93 0.11
N LEU A 32 16.91 -4.63 0.38
CA LEU A 32 15.84 -4.07 1.19
C LEU A 32 14.59 -3.79 0.35
N VAL A 33 13.44 -4.27 0.83
CA VAL A 33 12.13 -3.88 0.27
C VAL A 33 11.87 -2.41 0.63
N THR A 34 11.64 -1.59 -0.40
CA THR A 34 11.36 -0.16 -0.28
C THR A 34 9.99 0.19 -0.87
N SER A 35 9.47 1.35 -0.51
CA SER A 35 8.25 1.89 -1.10
C SER A 35 8.50 3.31 -1.61
N HIS A 36 7.73 3.75 -2.60
CA HIS A 36 7.83 5.10 -3.15
C HIS A 36 7.58 6.18 -2.08
N VAL A 37 6.83 5.86 -1.02
CA VAL A 37 6.60 6.80 0.10
C VAL A 37 7.85 7.05 0.95
N ASP A 38 8.86 6.18 0.86
CA ASP A 38 10.15 6.34 1.54
C ASP A 38 11.01 7.45 0.88
N LEU A 39 10.69 7.85 -0.36
CA LEU A 39 11.49 8.82 -1.12
C LEU A 39 11.54 10.19 -0.45
N MET A 40 10.39 10.75 -0.09
CA MET A 40 10.33 12.11 0.48
C MET A 40 11.08 12.21 1.81
N PRO A 41 10.84 11.34 2.82
CA PRO A 41 11.64 11.34 4.04
C PRO A 41 13.14 11.19 3.78
N THR A 42 13.51 10.28 2.86
CA THR A 42 14.92 10.03 2.50
C THR A 42 15.58 11.28 1.89
N LEU A 43 14.90 12.00 1.00
CA LEU A 43 15.42 13.22 0.40
C LEU A 43 15.60 14.34 1.43
N LEU A 44 14.66 14.48 2.37
CA LEU A 44 14.78 15.45 3.48
C LEU A 44 15.96 15.09 4.38
N GLY A 45 16.12 13.81 4.75
CA GLY A 45 17.24 13.31 5.54
C GLY A 45 18.59 13.57 4.87
N LEU A 46 18.71 13.29 3.57
CA LEU A 46 19.92 13.57 2.78
C LEU A 46 20.24 15.07 2.69
N ALA A 47 19.22 15.94 2.73
CA ALA A 47 19.38 17.38 2.73
C ALA A 47 19.65 17.96 4.15
N GLY A 48 19.62 17.13 5.20
CA GLY A 48 19.72 17.58 6.58
C GLY A 48 18.51 18.38 7.05
N ILE A 49 17.34 18.18 6.43
CA ILE A 49 16.09 18.88 6.74
C ILE A 49 15.28 18.03 7.72
N ASP A 50 14.91 18.62 8.86
CA ASP A 50 13.98 18.00 9.81
C ASP A 50 12.56 18.01 9.21
N ALA A 51 12.10 16.83 8.81
CA ALA A 51 10.79 16.63 8.20
C ALA A 51 9.63 17.08 9.11
N ASP A 52 9.77 16.89 10.42
CA ASP A 52 8.72 17.20 11.39
C ASP A 52 8.68 18.70 11.72
N ALA A 53 9.85 19.36 11.77
CA ALA A 53 9.93 20.81 11.85
C ALA A 53 9.34 21.47 10.61
N THR A 54 9.70 20.98 9.42
CA THR A 54 9.19 21.48 8.13
C THR A 54 7.67 21.31 8.04
N ARG A 55 7.15 20.15 8.46
CA ARG A 55 5.71 19.91 8.54
C ARG A 55 5.01 20.87 9.50
N ARG A 56 5.58 21.15 10.68
CA ARG A 56 5.01 22.12 11.65
C ARG A 56 4.95 23.54 11.07
N GLU A 57 5.91 23.91 10.25
CA GLU A 57 5.89 25.19 9.52
C GLU A 57 4.77 25.23 8.48
N LEU A 58 4.70 24.21 7.60
CA LEU A 58 3.62 24.05 6.61
C LEU A 58 2.23 24.03 7.25
N ALA A 59 2.10 23.46 8.46
CA ALA A 59 0.83 23.37 9.16
C ALA A 59 0.24 24.73 9.58
N ARG A 60 0.99 25.84 9.47
CA ARG A 60 0.50 27.19 9.77
C ARG A 60 -0.55 27.68 8.77
N ASP A 61 -0.42 27.30 7.50
CA ASP A 61 -1.28 27.74 6.40
C ASP A 61 -1.82 26.59 5.53
N HIS A 62 -1.34 25.36 5.71
CA HIS A 62 -1.85 24.17 5.03
C HIS A 62 -2.62 23.25 5.98
N SER A 63 -3.92 23.06 5.72
CA SER A 63 -4.79 22.24 6.55
C SER A 63 -4.38 20.76 6.61
N GLU A 64 -3.76 20.25 5.54
CA GLU A 64 -3.40 18.83 5.37
C GLU A 64 -1.89 18.56 5.51
N ALA A 65 -1.15 19.39 6.25
CA ALA A 65 0.23 19.06 6.64
C ALA A 65 0.26 17.87 7.62
N GLN A 66 0.31 16.65 7.07
CA GLN A 66 0.31 15.37 7.78
C GLN A 66 1.73 14.82 7.96
N PRO A 67 1.99 13.96 8.96
CA PRO A 67 3.24 13.23 9.08
C PRO A 67 3.52 12.38 7.83
N LEU A 68 4.79 12.30 7.42
CA LEU A 68 5.20 11.36 6.39
C LEU A 68 5.16 9.94 6.97
N VAL A 69 4.60 9.00 6.20
CA VAL A 69 4.45 7.59 6.61
C VAL A 69 5.58 6.68 6.12
N GLY A 70 6.39 7.19 5.19
CA GLY A 70 7.58 6.49 4.70
C GLY A 70 8.75 6.58 5.67
N ARG A 71 9.73 5.71 5.46
CA ARG A 71 10.98 5.65 6.23
C ARG A 71 12.01 6.59 5.62
N ASP A 72 12.80 7.20 6.50
CA ASP A 72 14.03 7.87 6.08
C ASP A 72 15.14 6.82 5.90
N LEU A 73 15.57 6.61 4.66
CA LEU A 73 16.64 5.69 4.29
C LEU A 73 17.98 6.41 4.09
N SER A 74 18.09 7.69 4.44
CA SER A 74 19.32 8.49 4.24
C SER A 74 20.53 7.87 4.91
N GLY A 75 20.38 7.34 6.14
CA GLY A 75 21.43 6.61 6.85
C GLY A 75 21.93 5.39 6.09
N LEU A 76 21.03 4.63 5.46
CA LEU A 76 21.39 3.47 4.64
C LEU A 76 22.13 3.92 3.37
N VAL A 77 21.60 4.95 2.71
CA VAL A 77 22.18 5.54 1.49
C VAL A 77 23.61 6.05 1.75
N LEU A 78 23.85 6.67 2.90
CA LEU A 78 25.16 7.17 3.32
C LEU A 78 26.06 6.07 3.93
N GLY A 79 25.59 4.83 4.05
CA GLY A 79 26.33 3.70 4.64
C GLY A 79 26.56 3.83 6.15
N GLN A 80 25.72 4.61 6.83
CA GLN A 80 25.79 4.89 8.27
C GLN A 80 24.95 3.90 9.09
N THR A 81 23.91 3.31 8.48
CA THR A 81 23.02 2.35 9.14
C THR A 81 22.93 1.06 8.32
N PRO A 82 22.77 -0.10 8.96
CA PRO A 82 22.55 -1.37 8.26
C PRO A 82 21.16 -1.39 7.58
N GLU A 83 20.96 -2.38 6.70
CA GLU A 83 19.63 -2.68 6.17
C GLU A 83 18.71 -3.15 7.32
N GLN A 84 17.53 -2.54 7.41
CA GLN A 84 16.53 -2.91 8.40
C GLN A 84 15.19 -3.18 7.70
N HIS A 85 14.81 -4.45 7.69
CA HIS A 85 13.51 -4.86 7.15
C HIS A 85 12.37 -4.36 8.04
N ALA A 86 11.36 -3.78 7.40
CA ALA A 86 10.13 -3.35 8.04
C ALA A 86 8.95 -3.65 7.08
N PRO A 87 7.74 -3.83 7.61
CA PRO A 87 6.56 -4.03 6.77
C PRO A 87 6.35 -2.87 5.79
N ILE A 88 6.10 -3.20 4.53
CA ILE A 88 5.54 -2.27 3.54
C ILE A 88 4.03 -2.45 3.53
N TYR A 89 3.32 -1.33 3.54
CA TYR A 89 1.87 -1.30 3.37
C TYR A 89 1.54 -0.35 2.22
N PHE A 90 0.63 -0.78 1.38
CA PHE A 90 0.01 0.09 0.39
C PHE A 90 -1.46 -0.33 0.20
N MET A 91 -2.21 0.59 -0.39
CA MET A 91 -3.61 0.39 -0.73
C MET A 91 -3.89 1.00 -2.09
N THR A 92 -4.83 0.42 -2.82
CA THR A 92 -5.44 1.05 -3.99
C THR A 92 -6.95 1.02 -3.85
N ASP A 93 -7.53 2.22 -3.99
CA ASP A 93 -8.97 2.47 -4.10
C ASP A 93 -9.29 3.02 -5.51
N ASP A 94 -8.36 2.88 -6.47
CA ASP A 94 -8.47 3.49 -7.80
C ASP A 94 -9.70 2.97 -8.53
N ASN A 95 -10.60 3.87 -8.89
CA ASN A 95 -11.76 3.56 -9.69
C ASN A 95 -11.69 4.30 -11.03
N VAL A 96 -11.01 3.69 -12.00
CA VAL A 96 -10.93 4.22 -13.38
C VAL A 96 -12.28 4.24 -14.10
N GLU A 97 -13.32 3.69 -13.47
CA GLU A 97 -14.69 3.62 -13.97
C GLU A 97 -15.59 4.71 -13.38
N SER A 98 -15.01 5.66 -12.64
CA SER A 98 -15.73 6.84 -12.19
C SER A 98 -14.91 8.06 -12.58
N GLY A 99 -15.49 8.97 -13.34
CA GLY A 99 -14.81 10.19 -13.80
C GLY A 99 -15.41 10.77 -15.07
N LEU A 100 -14.99 11.99 -15.42
CA LEU A 100 -15.53 12.76 -16.56
C LEU A 100 -15.24 12.15 -17.93
N GLN A 101 -14.27 11.23 -18.04
CA GLN A 101 -13.89 10.55 -19.29
C GLN A 101 -13.80 9.05 -19.07
N MET A 102 -14.91 8.36 -19.27
CA MET A 102 -15.03 6.90 -19.11
C MET A 102 -14.78 6.11 -20.40
N THR A 103 -14.37 6.77 -21.47
CA THR A 103 -14.24 6.17 -22.79
C THR A 103 -12.79 5.86 -23.12
N ASN A 104 -12.51 4.69 -23.66
CA ASN A 104 -11.23 4.43 -24.29
C ASN A 104 -11.02 5.44 -25.42
N ASN A 105 -9.99 6.28 -25.32
CA ASN A 105 -9.69 7.34 -26.31
C ASN A 105 -9.49 6.82 -27.74
N LEU A 106 -9.22 5.53 -27.91
CA LEU A 106 -9.04 4.89 -29.22
C LEU A 106 -10.34 4.29 -29.78
N THR A 107 -11.26 3.81 -28.92
CA THR A 107 -12.46 3.09 -29.36
C THR A 107 -13.78 3.78 -29.04
N GLY A 108 -13.76 4.85 -28.23
CA GLY A 108 -14.96 5.58 -27.78
C GLY A 108 -15.89 4.79 -26.85
N GLN A 109 -15.55 3.55 -26.52
CA GLN A 109 -16.37 2.68 -25.66
C GLN A 109 -16.09 2.91 -24.19
N ALA A 110 -17.14 2.86 -23.37
CA ALA A 110 -17.02 2.89 -21.92
C ALA A 110 -16.26 1.65 -21.41
N PHE A 111 -15.41 1.83 -20.40
CA PHE A 111 -14.79 0.68 -19.74
C PHE A 111 -15.86 -0.16 -19.03
N PRO A 112 -15.89 -1.50 -19.22
CA PRO A 112 -16.79 -2.36 -18.47
C PRO A 112 -16.42 -2.31 -16.99
N ALA A 113 -17.43 -2.28 -16.12
CA ALA A 113 -17.23 -2.20 -14.68
C ALA A 113 -16.59 -3.50 -14.13
N VAL A 114 -15.57 -3.40 -13.25
CA VAL A 114 -15.12 -4.52 -12.43
C VAL A 114 -16.23 -4.84 -11.47
N ILE A 115 -16.47 -6.13 -11.34
CA ILE A 115 -17.24 -6.66 -10.24
C ILE A 115 -16.34 -6.55 -8.99
N GLN A 116 -16.90 -6.00 -7.91
CA GLN A 116 -16.31 -5.99 -6.58
C GLN A 116 -16.01 -7.44 -6.11
N PRO A 117 -15.03 -7.69 -5.23
CA PRO A 117 -14.26 -6.72 -4.45
C PRO A 117 -13.02 -6.22 -5.20
N LYS A 118 -12.86 -4.89 -5.30
CA LYS A 118 -11.78 -4.27 -6.10
C LYS A 118 -10.90 -3.30 -5.32
N HIS A 119 -11.14 -3.12 -4.03
CA HIS A 119 -10.31 -2.32 -3.15
C HIS A 119 -9.25 -3.21 -2.51
N ILE A 120 -7.99 -2.86 -2.71
CA ILE A 120 -6.87 -3.72 -2.35
C ILE A 120 -6.08 -3.06 -1.23
N GLU A 121 -5.83 -3.83 -0.18
CA GLU A 121 -4.83 -3.51 0.83
C GLU A 121 -3.81 -4.64 0.88
N THR A 122 -2.54 -4.28 0.86
CA THR A 122 -1.46 -5.26 0.80
C THR A 122 -0.39 -4.92 1.82
N VAL A 123 0.12 -5.96 2.47
CA VAL A 123 1.35 -5.91 3.26
C VAL A 123 2.41 -6.79 2.63
N ILE A 124 3.64 -6.30 2.56
CA ILE A 124 4.84 -7.09 2.26
C ILE A 124 5.71 -7.08 3.51
N THR A 125 5.90 -8.25 4.12
CA THR A 125 6.59 -8.36 5.42
C THR A 125 7.25 -9.71 5.61
N ARG A 126 8.14 -9.79 6.59
CA ARG A 126 8.67 -11.04 7.14
C ARG A 126 7.98 -11.32 8.48
N LEU A 127 7.97 -12.59 8.89
CA LEU A 127 7.49 -13.02 10.21
C LEU A 127 8.58 -13.85 10.91
N PRO A 128 9.63 -13.20 11.46
CA PRO A 128 10.81 -13.90 11.99
C PRO A 128 10.51 -14.99 13.02
N GLU A 129 9.49 -14.76 13.85
CA GLU A 129 9.10 -15.68 14.92
C GLU A 129 8.36 -16.92 14.43
N LEU A 130 7.71 -16.87 13.25
CA LEU A 130 6.90 -17.97 12.70
C LEU A 130 7.57 -18.65 11.50
N THR A 131 8.14 -17.87 10.59
CA THR A 131 8.65 -18.35 9.29
C THR A 131 10.06 -17.86 9.00
N GLY A 132 10.77 -17.28 9.97
CA GLY A 132 12.12 -16.74 9.75
C GLY A 132 12.13 -15.63 8.71
N ASP A 133 13.05 -15.73 7.74
CA ASP A 133 13.28 -14.68 6.74
C ASP A 133 12.37 -14.76 5.51
N THR A 134 11.37 -15.65 5.50
CA THR A 134 10.41 -15.74 4.40
C THR A 134 9.70 -14.41 4.17
N LEU A 135 9.78 -13.90 2.93
CA LEU A 135 9.14 -12.66 2.52
C LEU A 135 7.72 -12.95 2.03
N TRP A 136 6.73 -12.54 2.81
CA TRP A 136 5.32 -12.70 2.47
C TRP A 136 4.77 -11.46 1.78
N LYS A 137 4.00 -11.67 0.71
CA LYS A 137 3.06 -10.67 0.19
C LYS A 137 1.65 -11.13 0.46
N TYR A 138 0.90 -10.38 1.26
CA TYR A 138 -0.47 -10.68 1.65
C TYR A 138 -1.40 -9.55 1.24
N SER A 139 -2.38 -9.86 0.39
CA SER A 139 -3.32 -8.90 -0.17
C SER A 139 -4.75 -9.27 0.19
N CYS A 140 -5.51 -8.28 0.66
CA CYS A 140 -6.93 -8.36 0.95
C CYS A 140 -7.70 -7.53 -0.07
N TYR A 141 -8.56 -8.18 -0.84
CA TYR A 141 -9.53 -7.56 -1.72
C TYR A 141 -10.84 -7.41 -0.95
N SER A 142 -11.35 -6.19 -0.90
CA SER A 142 -12.58 -5.89 -0.17
C SER A 142 -13.48 -4.96 -0.97
N ASP A 143 -14.75 -4.95 -0.61
CA ASP A 143 -15.64 -3.86 -0.96
C ASP A 143 -15.44 -2.71 0.05
N ASN A 144 -15.54 -1.45 -0.40
CA ASN A 144 -15.25 -0.29 0.43
C ASN A 144 -16.55 0.46 0.75
N PRO A 145 -17.02 0.45 2.02
CA PRO A 145 -18.27 1.10 2.44
C PRO A 145 -18.35 2.59 2.13
N ARG A 146 -17.21 3.25 1.91
CA ARG A 146 -17.15 4.66 1.52
C ARG A 146 -17.87 4.91 0.20
N PHE A 147 -17.90 3.94 -0.70
CA PHE A 147 -18.52 4.05 -2.02
C PHE A 147 -19.95 3.51 -2.05
N PHE A 148 -20.58 3.28 -0.89
CA PHE A 148 -21.97 2.84 -0.84
C PHE A 148 -22.89 4.03 -1.17
N ALA A 149 -23.96 3.79 -1.94
CA ALA A 149 -24.95 4.83 -2.23
C ALA A 149 -25.47 5.46 -0.92
N GLY A 150 -25.38 6.79 -0.82
CA GLY A 150 -25.75 7.55 0.37
C GLY A 150 -24.68 7.65 1.47
N ALA A 151 -23.49 7.07 1.29
CA ALA A 151 -22.37 7.28 2.21
C ALA A 151 -21.76 8.69 2.04
N VAL A 152 -21.37 9.33 3.14
CA VAL A 152 -20.80 10.70 3.15
C VAL A 152 -19.55 10.83 2.26
N GLY A 153 -18.82 9.73 2.04
CA GLY A 153 -17.64 9.70 1.19
C GLY A 153 -17.87 9.30 -0.27
N ASN A 154 -19.13 9.07 -0.68
CA ASN A 154 -19.54 8.69 -2.03
C ASN A 154 -20.19 9.90 -2.74
N THR A 155 -19.41 10.91 -3.06
CA THR A 155 -19.90 12.13 -3.76
C THR A 155 -20.48 11.84 -5.13
N ASP A 156 -20.07 10.73 -5.74
CA ASP A 156 -20.40 10.37 -7.11
C ASP A 156 -21.60 9.39 -7.17
N GLU A 157 -22.25 9.15 -6.02
CA GLU A 157 -23.43 8.28 -5.85
C GLU A 157 -23.28 6.87 -6.47
N VAL A 158 -22.05 6.35 -6.52
CA VAL A 158 -21.76 5.03 -7.09
C VAL A 158 -22.55 3.97 -6.32
N ALA A 159 -23.35 3.17 -7.02
CA ALA A 159 -24.08 2.05 -6.43
C ALA A 159 -23.17 0.82 -6.39
N THR A 160 -22.60 0.48 -5.24
CA THR A 160 -21.95 -0.82 -5.02
C THR A 160 -22.91 -1.79 -4.30
N ALA A 161 -22.73 -3.09 -4.53
CA ALA A 161 -23.55 -4.12 -3.89
C ALA A 161 -23.21 -4.20 -2.40
N ARG A 162 -24.22 -4.09 -1.53
CA ARG A 162 -24.00 -4.35 -0.10
C ARG A 162 -23.67 -5.83 0.10
N PHE A 163 -22.52 -6.10 0.72
CA PHE A 163 -22.02 -7.41 1.13
C PHE A 163 -21.43 -8.29 0.01
N ILE A 164 -20.22 -7.94 -0.41
CA ILE A 164 -19.34 -8.86 -1.14
C ILE A 164 -18.25 -9.36 -0.17
N PRO A 165 -18.06 -10.70 -0.04
CA PRO A 165 -17.03 -11.25 0.82
C PRO A 165 -15.64 -10.75 0.46
N ARG A 166 -14.76 -10.64 1.45
CA ARG A 166 -13.35 -10.35 1.21
C ARG A 166 -12.68 -11.54 0.53
N GLU A 167 -11.82 -11.25 -0.43
CA GLU A 167 -10.97 -12.23 -1.09
C GLU A 167 -9.51 -11.98 -0.71
N TYR A 168 -8.71 -13.04 -0.70
CA TYR A 168 -7.34 -12.98 -0.20
C TYR A 168 -6.37 -13.66 -1.16
N GLU A 169 -5.21 -13.03 -1.34
CA GLU A 169 -4.07 -13.60 -2.03
C GLU A 169 -2.85 -13.56 -1.12
N CYS A 170 -2.11 -14.66 -1.04
CA CYS A 170 -0.87 -14.72 -0.28
C CYS A 170 0.21 -15.46 -1.07
N TYR A 171 1.40 -14.86 -1.13
CA TYR A 171 2.55 -15.39 -1.85
C TYR A 171 3.79 -15.37 -0.96
N ASP A 172 4.57 -16.44 -1.08
CA ASP A 172 5.92 -16.51 -0.54
C ASP A 172 6.87 -16.01 -1.62
N LEU A 173 7.33 -14.77 -1.51
CA LEU A 173 8.19 -14.16 -2.52
C LEU A 173 9.63 -14.72 -2.50
N SER A 174 10.01 -15.43 -1.44
CA SER A 174 11.30 -16.09 -1.35
C SER A 174 11.34 -17.34 -2.24
N GLU A 175 10.25 -18.11 -2.28
CA GLU A 175 10.13 -19.32 -3.11
C GLU A 175 9.37 -19.13 -4.43
N ASP A 176 8.51 -18.12 -4.53
CA ASP A 176 7.62 -17.84 -5.66
C ASP A 176 7.65 -16.34 -6.02
N PRO A 177 8.80 -15.82 -6.52
CA PRO A 177 8.95 -14.41 -6.88
C PRO A 177 8.05 -13.98 -8.04
N LEU A 178 7.52 -14.93 -8.82
CA LEU A 178 6.60 -14.70 -9.93
C LEU A 178 5.12 -14.86 -9.53
N GLU A 179 4.84 -15.16 -8.26
CA GLU A 179 3.48 -15.12 -7.69
C GLU A 179 2.49 -16.05 -8.38
N THR A 180 2.98 -17.24 -8.74
CA THR A 180 2.22 -18.26 -9.47
C THR A 180 1.38 -19.14 -8.54
N ARG A 181 1.67 -19.16 -7.23
CA ARG A 181 1.10 -20.08 -6.24
C ARG A 181 0.44 -19.32 -5.10
N ASN A 182 -0.83 -18.93 -5.29
CA ASN A 182 -1.62 -18.31 -4.22
C ASN A 182 -1.87 -19.32 -3.08
N ARG A 183 -1.30 -19.07 -1.90
CA ARG A 183 -1.46 -19.91 -0.70
C ARG A 183 -2.81 -19.74 -0.01
N CYS A 184 -3.58 -18.69 -0.32
CA CYS A 184 -4.96 -18.52 0.16
C CYS A 184 -6.00 -19.21 -0.73
N SER A 185 -5.61 -19.74 -1.89
CA SER A 185 -6.52 -20.44 -2.79
C SER A 185 -7.01 -21.75 -2.18
N ALA A 186 -8.31 -22.04 -2.33
CA ALA A 186 -8.92 -23.28 -1.86
C ALA A 186 -8.33 -24.54 -2.53
N VAL A 187 -7.69 -24.40 -3.69
CA VAL A 187 -7.03 -25.49 -4.44
C VAL A 187 -5.51 -25.47 -4.29
N SER A 188 -4.97 -24.67 -3.38
CA SER A 188 -3.53 -24.59 -3.16
C SER A 188 -2.98 -25.93 -2.63
N GLY A 189 -1.94 -26.45 -3.27
CA GLY A 189 -1.23 -27.65 -2.80
C GLY A 189 -0.40 -27.41 -1.54
N ALA A 190 -0.18 -26.14 -1.16
CA ALA A 190 0.53 -25.73 0.03
C ALA A 190 -0.20 -24.53 0.68
N PRO A 191 -1.35 -24.76 1.31
CA PRO A 191 -2.19 -23.69 1.85
C PRO A 191 -1.46 -22.91 2.94
N LEU A 192 -1.82 -21.64 3.08
CA LEU A 192 -1.25 -20.75 4.09
C LEU A 192 -1.58 -21.28 5.50
N PRO A 193 -0.58 -21.52 6.37
CA PRO A 193 -0.82 -21.95 7.74
C PRO A 193 -1.72 -20.96 8.50
N PRO A 194 -2.67 -21.42 9.35
CA PRO A 194 -3.62 -20.53 10.02
C PRO A 194 -2.98 -19.49 10.95
N ASP A 195 -1.89 -19.85 11.63
CA ASP A 195 -1.10 -18.98 12.49
C ASP A 195 -0.36 -17.90 11.69
N VAL A 196 0.25 -18.26 10.56
CA VAL A 196 0.87 -17.33 9.62
C VAL A 196 -0.18 -16.37 9.07
N ARG A 197 -1.36 -16.86 8.68
CA ARG A 197 -2.47 -16.01 8.23
C ARG A 197 -2.89 -15.01 9.30
N ALA A 198 -3.11 -15.48 10.53
CA ALA A 198 -3.52 -14.61 11.63
C ALA A 198 -2.47 -13.52 11.91
N ALA A 199 -1.18 -13.86 11.85
CA ALA A 199 -0.10 -12.90 12.00
C ALA A 199 -0.08 -11.87 10.84
N LEU A 200 -0.26 -12.31 9.59
CA LEU A 200 -0.33 -11.40 8.44
C LEU A 200 -1.54 -10.47 8.51
N ASP A 201 -2.71 -10.97 8.94
CA ASP A 201 -3.89 -10.17 9.20
C ASP A 201 -3.62 -9.10 10.27
N GLN A 202 -2.93 -9.48 11.36
CA GLN A 202 -2.55 -8.55 12.41
C GLN A 202 -1.59 -7.46 11.89
N VAL A 203 -0.53 -7.82 11.16
CA VAL A 203 0.40 -6.84 10.59
C VAL A 203 -0.33 -5.90 9.62
N LEU A 204 -1.22 -6.43 8.77
CA LEU A 204 -2.02 -5.62 7.85
C LEU A 204 -2.87 -4.59 8.60
N GLN A 205 -3.54 -4.99 9.68
CA GLN A 205 -4.33 -4.09 10.53
C GLN A 205 -3.47 -3.02 11.21
N GLU A 206 -2.34 -3.43 11.81
CA GLU A 206 -1.43 -2.50 12.48
C GLU A 206 -0.87 -1.46 11.51
N GLU A 207 -0.43 -1.90 10.34
CA GLU A 207 0.14 -1.01 9.33
C GLU A 207 -0.92 -0.10 8.69
N ARG A 208 -2.15 -0.59 8.46
CA ARG A 208 -3.29 0.25 8.08
C ARG A 208 -3.50 1.37 9.09
N MET A 209 -3.55 1.05 10.38
CA MET A 209 -3.80 2.04 11.43
C MET A 209 -2.69 3.08 11.55
N LYS A 210 -1.44 2.71 11.25
CA LYS A 210 -0.29 3.63 11.25
C LYS A 210 -0.21 4.48 9.98
N LYS A 211 -0.47 3.90 8.80
CA LYS A 211 -0.09 4.48 7.51
C LYS A 211 -1.26 5.00 6.67
N ARG A 212 -2.49 4.52 6.91
CA ARG A 212 -3.69 5.02 6.21
C ARG A 212 -4.18 6.33 6.82
N LEU A 213 -3.53 7.42 6.45
CA LEU A 213 -3.95 8.76 6.87
C LEU A 213 -5.16 9.22 6.05
N LEU A 214 -6.18 9.74 6.73
CA LEU A 214 -7.36 10.35 6.10
C LEU A 214 -7.30 11.88 6.21
N PRO A 215 -7.86 12.62 5.23
CA PRO A 215 -8.02 14.07 5.32
C PRO A 215 -8.65 14.52 6.64
N LYS A 216 -8.18 15.63 7.22
CA LYS A 216 -8.71 16.12 8.51
C LYS A 216 -10.18 16.50 8.42
N SER A 217 -10.65 16.96 7.26
CA SER A 217 -12.06 17.25 7.00
C SER A 217 -12.96 16.02 7.18
N LEU A 218 -12.48 14.83 6.81
CA LEU A 218 -13.19 13.56 7.01
C LEU A 218 -13.07 13.07 8.47
N ASN A 219 -11.98 13.40 9.17
CA ASN A 219 -11.82 13.07 10.59
C ASN A 219 -12.68 13.93 11.53
N ARG A 220 -13.03 15.17 11.15
CA ARG A 220 -13.84 16.10 11.99
C ARG A 220 -15.34 15.78 12.02
N ASN A 221 -15.88 15.14 10.98
CA ASN A 221 -17.32 14.84 10.88
C ASN A 221 -17.71 13.44 11.40
N ALA A 222 -16.77 12.70 11.98
CA ALA A 222 -17.05 11.39 12.56
C ALA A 222 -17.49 11.51 14.03
N THR A 223 -18.76 11.81 14.29
CA THR A 223 -19.40 11.61 15.61
C THR A 223 -19.70 10.15 15.91
N THR A 224 -19.57 9.27 14.92
CA THR A 224 -19.66 7.82 15.08
C THR A 224 -18.29 7.20 14.90
N LYS A 225 -17.94 6.21 15.74
CA LYS A 225 -16.93 5.19 15.39
C LYS A 225 -17.40 4.54 14.10
N GLY A 226 -16.96 5.07 12.97
CA GLY A 226 -17.36 4.63 11.64
C GLY A 226 -16.43 3.52 11.15
N PRO A 227 -16.87 2.74 10.16
CA PRO A 227 -16.22 1.53 9.63
C PRO A 227 -14.88 1.77 8.90
N LEU A 228 -14.27 2.96 9.09
CA LEU A 228 -13.02 3.35 8.46
C LEU A 228 -11.78 2.98 9.30
N ARG A 229 -11.99 2.46 10.51
CA ARG A 229 -10.94 1.96 11.40
C ARG A 229 -11.07 0.48 11.76
N ASP A 230 -12.17 -0.16 11.36
CA ASP A 230 -12.48 -1.57 11.66
C ASP A 230 -12.29 -2.47 10.42
#